data_AF-A0A934VLW2-F1
#
_entry.id   AF-A0A934VLW2-F1
#
_cell.length_a   1.000
_cell.length_b   1.000
_cell.length_c   1.000
_cell.angle_alpha   90.00
_cell.angle_beta   90.00
_cell.angle_gamma   90.00
#
_symmetry.space_group_name_H-M   'P 1'
#
loop_
_entity.id
_entity.type
_entity.pdbx_description
1 polymer ?
#
loop_
_entity_poly.entity_id
_entity_poly.type
_entity_poly.pdbx_seq_one_letter_code
_entity_poly.pdbx_strand_id
1 'polypeptide(L)' 'MKTLKEVIHDADQLSTQEQANLATHLLKMLRGAPLGPNEAELLRREAEIETGTAELLTHQELCKELGR' A
#
# COMPACT_ATOMS: atom_id res chain seq x y z
N MET A 1 -15.67 27.16 -1.33
CA MET A 1 -14.94 26.11 -2.06
C MET A 1 -13.55 26.07 -1.45
N LYS A 2 -13.12 24.94 -0.88
CA LYS A 2 -11.78 24.84 -0.28
C LYS A 2 -10.72 24.74 -1.39
N THR A 3 -9.57 25.33 -1.16
CA THR A 3 -8.38 25.16 -2.02
C THR A 3 -7.73 23.80 -1.73
N LEU A 4 -6.93 23.30 -2.67
CA LEU A 4 -6.17 22.06 -2.46
C LEU A 4 -5.27 22.14 -1.21
N LYS A 5 -4.68 23.31 -0.96
CA LYS A 5 -3.82 23.55 0.21
C LYS A 5 -4.59 23.41 1.53
N GLU A 6 -5.83 23.88 1.58
CA GLU A 6 -6.70 23.75 2.75
C GLU A 6 -7.11 22.29 2.96
N VAL A 7 -7.41 21.55 1.90
CA VAL A 7 -7.74 20.12 1.98
C VAL A 7 -6.55 19.29 2.48
N ILE A 8 -5.33 19.59 2.02
CA ILE A 8 -4.11 18.93 2.50
C ILE A 8 -3.90 19.23 3.99
N HIS A 9 -4.02 20.50 4.38
CA HIS A 9 -3.89 20.89 5.78
C HIS A 9 -4.87 20.15 6.69
N ASP A 10 -6.14 20.04 6.28
CA ASP A 10 -7.16 19.30 7.03
C ASP A 10 -6.81 17.80 7.14
N ALA A 11 -6.30 17.19 6.06
CA ALA A 11 -5.89 15.79 6.04
C ALA A 11 -4.69 15.53 6.97
N ASP A 12 -3.78 16.49 7.09
CA ASP A 12 -2.62 16.41 8.01
C ASP A 12 -3.03 16.46 9.48
N GLN A 13 -4.22 16.98 9.81
CA GLN A 13 -4.75 17.01 11.18
C GLN A 13 -5.51 15.74 11.59
N LEU A 14 -5.77 14.83 10.64
CA LEU A 14 -6.48 13.58 10.92
C LEU A 14 -5.61 12.62 11.74
N SER A 15 -6.25 11.76 12.53
CA SER A 15 -5.53 10.64 13.17
C SER A 15 -4.94 9.68 12.14
N THR A 16 -3.93 8.89 12.52
CA THR A 16 -3.32 7.89 11.63
C THR A 16 -4.35 6.95 11.00
N GLN A 17 -5.35 6.53 11.77
CA GLN A 17 -6.42 5.66 11.28
C GLN A 17 -7.31 6.36 10.24
N GLU A 18 -7.67 7.63 10.49
CA GLU A 18 -8.47 8.42 9.57
C GLU A 18 -7.70 8.76 8.28
N GLN A 19 -6.40 9.04 8.39
CA GLN A 19 -5.52 9.22 7.22
C GLN A 19 -5.47 7.96 6.36
N ALA A 20 -5.32 6.78 6.97
CA ALA A 20 -5.32 5.50 6.25
C ALA A 20 -6.67 5.25 5.53
N ASN A 21 -7.79 5.56 6.19
CA ASN A 21 -9.12 5.45 5.62
C ASN A 21 -9.33 6.43 4.45
N LEU A 22 -8.87 7.67 4.59
CA LEU A 22 -8.92 8.69 3.53
C LEU A 22 -8.08 8.27 2.31
N ALA A 23 -6.85 7.79 2.54
CA ALA A 23 -5.99 7.29 1.47
C ALA A 23 -6.64 6.14 0.70
N THR A 24 -7.24 5.17 1.41
CA THR A 24 -7.97 4.05 0.81
C THR A 24 -9.13 4.53 -0.05
N HIS A 25 -9.92 5.49 0.44
CA HIS A 25 -11.04 6.06 -0.30
C HIS A 25 -10.57 6.76 -1.58
N LEU A 26 -9.53 7.59 -1.50
CA LEU A 26 -8.97 8.32 -2.64
C LEU A 26 -8.40 7.37 -3.70
N LEU A 27 -7.66 6.34 -3.29
CA LEU A 27 -7.13 5.32 -4.20
C LEU A 27 -8.24 4.58 -4.94
N LYS A 28 -9.35 4.24 -4.25
CA LYS A 28 -10.51 3.59 -4.89
C LYS A 28 -11.17 4.45 -5.96
N MET A 29 -11.14 5.78 -5.81
CA MET A 29 -11.73 6.70 -6.78
C MET A 29 -10.81 7.03 -7.96
N LEU A 30 -9.50 6.88 -7.79
CA LEU A 30 -8.54 7.20 -8.82
C LEU A 30 -8.49 6.10 -9.90
N ARG A 31 -8.91 6.44 -11.12
CA ARG A 31 -8.87 5.52 -12.26
C ARG A 31 -7.42 5.09 -12.54
N GLY A 32 -7.17 3.79 -12.54
CA GLY A 32 -5.83 3.23 -12.74
C GLY A 32 -4.94 3.28 -11.50
N ALA A 33 -5.50 3.56 -10.31
CA ALA A 33 -4.75 3.41 -9.07
C ALA A 33 -4.27 1.97 -8.90
N PRO A 34 -3.03 1.76 -8.45
CA PRO A 34 -2.54 0.45 -8.09
C PRO A 34 -3.22 0.03 -6.77
N LEU A 35 -4.38 -0.63 -6.87
CA LEU A 35 -5.12 -1.16 -5.72
C LEU A 35 -4.50 -2.44 -5.14
N GLY A 36 -3.22 -2.67 -5.42
CA GLY A 36 -2.51 -3.90 -5.12
C GLY A 36 -2.36 -4.82 -6.33
N PRO A 37 -1.74 -5.99 -6.14
CA PRO A 37 -1.59 -7.01 -7.16
C PRO A 37 -2.96 -7.50 -7.63
N ASN A 38 -3.09 -7.79 -8.92
CA ASN A 38 -4.28 -8.49 -9.43
C ASN A 38 -4.17 -9.99 -9.11
N GLU A 39 -5.25 -10.74 -9.37
CA GLU A 39 -5.31 -12.18 -9.08
C GLU A 39 -4.21 -12.97 -9.80
N ALA A 40 -3.91 -12.65 -11.05
CA ALA A 40 -2.84 -13.32 -11.80
C ALA A 40 -1.45 -13.11 -11.18
N GLU A 41 -1.18 -11.92 -10.65
CA GLU A 41 0.03 -11.61 -9.90
C GLU A 41 0.11 -12.41 -8.59
N LEU A 42 -0.99 -12.52 -7.87
CA LEU A 42 -1.06 -13.30 -6.63
C LEU A 42 -0.78 -14.78 -6.89
N LEU A 43 -1.45 -15.37 -7.88
CA LEU A 43 -1.24 -16.77 -8.26
C LEU A 43 0.21 -17.03 -8.69
N ARG A 44 0.83 -16.09 -9.42
CA ARG A 44 2.23 -16.23 -9.81
C ARG A 44 3.15 -16.22 -8.58
N ARG A 45 2.94 -15.30 -7.64
CA ARG A 45 3.74 -15.24 -6.40
C ARG A 45 3.58 -16.49 -5.55
N GLU A 46 2.36 -17.02 -5.44
CA GLU A 46 2.11 -18.29 -4.73
C GLU A 46 2.91 -19.43 -5.36
N ALA A 47 2.87 -19.57 -6.69
CA ALA A 47 3.65 -20.57 -7.40
C ALA A 47 5.17 -20.37 -7.24
N GLU A 48 5.65 -19.12 -7.24
CA GLU A 48 7.07 -18.81 -7.02
C GLU A 48 7.53 -19.23 -5.60
N ILE A 49 6.68 -19.01 -4.58
CA ILE A 49 6.94 -19.43 -3.20
C ILE A 49 6.92 -20.97 -3.08
N GLU A 50 5.91 -21.62 -3.66
CA GLU A 50 5.77 -23.10 -3.62
C GLU A 50 6.94 -23.81 -4.32
N THR A 51 7.45 -23.23 -5.40
CA THR A 51 8.59 -23.78 -6.16
C THR A 51 9.95 -23.41 -5.57
N GLY A 52 9.98 -22.58 -4.52
CA GLY A 52 11.21 -22.10 -3.89
C GLY A 52 12.00 -21.11 -4.75
N THR A 53 11.36 -20.50 -5.76
CA THR A 53 11.97 -19.45 -6.60
C THR A 53 11.82 -18.06 -5.98
N ALA A 54 10.94 -17.90 -4.99
CA ALA A 54 10.84 -16.75 -4.11
C ALA A 54 10.86 -17.16 -2.63
N GLU A 55 11.57 -16.41 -1.79
CA GLU A 55 11.64 -16.63 -0.34
C GLU A 55 10.81 -15.57 0.40
N LEU A 56 10.03 -16.00 1.39
CA LEU A 56 9.27 -15.11 2.25
C LEU A 56 10.16 -14.56 3.35
N LEU A 57 10.34 -13.24 3.36
CA LEU A 57 11.05 -12.56 4.44
C LEU A 57 10.13 -12.34 5.63
N THR A 58 10.64 -12.61 6.83
CA THR A 58 10.05 -12.08 8.06
C THR A 58 10.15 -10.57 8.10
N HIS A 59 9.35 -9.92 8.95
CA HIS A 59 9.43 -8.47 9.15
C HIS A 59 10.85 -8.00 9.53
N GLN A 60 11.56 -8.77 10.37
CA GLN A 60 12.91 -8.43 10.80
C GLN A 60 13.92 -8.54 9.65
N GLU A 61 13.83 -9.58 8.83
CA GLU A 61 14.69 -9.75 7.65
C GLU A 61 14.42 -8.65 6.62
N LEU A 62 13.15 -8.31 6.40
CA LEU A 62 12.78 -7.20 5.53
C LEU A 62 13.38 -5.86 6.01
N CYS A 63 13.28 -5.55 7.32
CA CYS A 63 13.88 -4.34 7.86
C CYS A 63 15.40 -4.31 7.65
N LYS A 64 16.08 -5.44 7.87
CA LYS A 64 17.52 -5.58 7.66
C LYS A 64 17.92 -5.32 6.20
N GLU A 65 17.22 -5.92 5.25
CA GLU A 65 17.47 -5.70 3.80
C GLU A 65 17.19 -4.25 3.38
N LEU A 66 16.23 -3.57 4.01
CA LEU A 66 15.89 -2.16 3.74
C LEU A 66 16.72 -1.14 4.53
N GLY A 67 17.64 -1.58 5.40
CA GLY A 67 18.46 -0.70 6.24
C GLY A 67 17.67 0.08 7.29
N ARG A 68 16.60 -0.52 7.83
CA ARG A 68 15.69 0.07 8.83
C ARG A 68 15.75 -0.64 10.17
#